data_AF-A0AAW9LDK0-F1
#
_entry.id   AF-A0AAW9LDK0-F1
#
_cell.length_a   1.000
_cell.length_b   1.000
_cell.length_c   1.000
_cell.angle_alpha   90.00
_cell.angle_beta   90.00
_cell.angle_gamma   90.00
#
_symmetry.space_group_name_H-M   'P 1'
#
loop_
_entity.id
_entity.type
_entity.pdbx_description
1 polymer ?
#
loop_
_entity_poly.entity_id
_entity_poly.type
_entity_poly.pdbx_seq_one_letter_code
_entity_poly.pdbx_strand_id
1 'polypeptide(L)'
;MSSDVPQPTDAGLDVDLDIDLTDLPVNHETAVAAEPVIHGAGVVGHIADMPDDTTPSAARDAHERPSGTLYDVALDYWRENVGDPKREPAVVPFDADWLPPAEDAFDDEDGDGVPPEYVLAVSSSRWKAGTGRGDNYSAYYQQHLKLRLRDADGELHKPSTALHVEIMPQYHDLVHRDGNELDCPYGEGTRIRVWTTWAECPFDITRRGVDALTTVYGDGALDVQENGLPTNLVPESHKISKAEAHLRVDIAKKGALVDTIRQTTDLIAYGGTSEVEANRTREREGWVEAQVVSDRWDHLGFSDVPFKTGLKLYQANGWAKMPEDHPMHHPKIEAMFSGADGALPHVCDWDDLVQHLRTVVSTHADWAGVTRDDLVDDDHFDGSLAADYEFEMPTGRREHLASYYDDMATRVTREALKPNSVAPYDILRVVSRNDGATYDTLVEQTGLARSTVRYHVARFEEQGILKRLSNPVLVVFDSRALQQQAVDALDDARPGDTADDLDERADQRRERRDQDDRARRDDGTFDSEDDQDDERSRFEYLSSLDMTPEDLFVEVSTSDGVLAPDDVRVRLDPIPKRYRFG
;
A
#
# COMPACT_ATOMS: atom_id res chain seq x y z
N MET A 1 -46.97 -56.42 -21.08
CA MET A 1 -46.83 -55.00 -21.48
C MET A 1 -46.52 -54.22 -20.22
N SER A 2 -45.23 -54.04 -19.94
CA SER A 2 -44.72 -53.21 -18.86
C SER A 2 -43.76 -52.24 -19.53
N SER A 3 -44.07 -50.95 -19.47
CA SER A 3 -43.30 -49.87 -20.08
C SER A 3 -42.15 -49.49 -19.14
N ASP A 4 -40.93 -49.83 -19.54
CA ASP A 4 -39.72 -49.29 -18.93
C ASP A 4 -39.56 -47.82 -19.32
N VAL A 5 -39.58 -46.95 -18.32
CA VAL A 5 -39.16 -45.55 -18.42
C VAL A 5 -37.68 -45.52 -18.02
N PRO A 6 -36.75 -45.06 -18.87
CA PRO A 6 -35.35 -44.94 -18.48
C PRO A 6 -35.21 -43.83 -17.43
N GLN A 7 -34.52 -44.12 -16.32
CA GLN A 7 -34.12 -43.11 -15.36
C GLN A 7 -33.05 -42.19 -15.95
N PRO A 8 -33.06 -40.88 -15.62
CA PRO A 8 -32.03 -39.96 -16.08
C PRO A 8 -30.70 -40.32 -15.41
N THR A 9 -29.67 -40.48 -16.22
CA THR A 9 -28.29 -40.65 -15.78
C THR A 9 -27.82 -39.37 -15.10
N ASP A 10 -27.49 -39.52 -13.82
CA ASP A 10 -26.73 -38.58 -13.02
C ASP A 10 -25.35 -38.38 -13.67
N ALA A 11 -25.24 -37.35 -14.51
CA ALA A 11 -23.97 -36.86 -15.00
C ALA A 11 -23.36 -36.01 -13.89
N GLY A 12 -22.85 -36.68 -12.86
CA GLY A 12 -21.96 -36.10 -11.88
C GLY A 12 -20.73 -35.57 -12.62
N LEU A 13 -20.70 -34.27 -12.84
CA LEU A 13 -19.49 -33.52 -13.08
C LEU A 13 -18.73 -33.46 -11.74
N ASP A 14 -18.11 -34.58 -11.37
CA ASP A 14 -16.96 -34.57 -10.47
C ASP A 14 -15.80 -33.99 -11.29
N VAL A 15 -15.72 -32.65 -11.31
CA VAL A 15 -14.51 -31.94 -11.69
C VAL A 15 -13.69 -31.84 -10.42
N ASP A 16 -12.56 -32.56 -10.37
CA ASP A 16 -11.53 -32.36 -9.35
C ASP A 16 -11.08 -30.89 -9.42
N LEU A 17 -11.61 -30.05 -8.51
CA LEU A 17 -11.31 -28.61 -8.40
C LEU A 17 -10.02 -28.33 -7.62
N ASP A 18 -9.17 -29.34 -7.46
CA ASP A 18 -7.89 -29.25 -6.75
C ASP A 18 -6.71 -29.16 -7.73
N ILE A 19 -6.87 -28.46 -8.87
CA ILE A 19 -5.68 -27.95 -9.59
C ILE A 19 -5.23 -26.71 -8.82
N ASP A 20 -4.31 -26.94 -7.89
CA ASP A 20 -3.57 -25.85 -7.26
C ASP A 20 -2.85 -25.08 -8.38
N LEU A 21 -2.96 -23.75 -8.45
CA LEU A 21 -2.25 -22.95 -9.49
C LEU A 21 -0.73 -23.23 -9.46
N THR A 22 -0.22 -23.77 -8.35
CA THR A 22 1.16 -24.24 -8.20
C THR A 22 1.54 -25.40 -9.12
N ASP A 23 0.58 -26.12 -9.70
CA ASP A 23 0.81 -27.25 -10.61
C ASP A 23 0.89 -26.84 -12.10
N LEU A 24 0.60 -25.57 -12.42
CA LEU A 24 0.84 -25.06 -13.77
C LEU A 24 2.33 -24.78 -13.97
N PRO A 25 2.96 -25.32 -15.03
CA PRO A 25 4.40 -25.17 -15.22
C PRO A 25 4.74 -23.72 -15.54
N VAL A 26 5.43 -23.03 -14.61
CA VAL A 26 6.08 -21.77 -14.91
C VAL A 26 7.40 -22.06 -15.61
N ASN A 27 7.54 -21.58 -16.85
CA ASN A 27 8.84 -21.51 -17.53
C ASN A 27 9.37 -20.08 -17.47
N HIS A 28 10.66 -19.92 -17.74
CA HIS A 28 11.32 -18.63 -17.87
C HIS A 28 11.77 -18.41 -19.29
N GLU A 29 11.76 -17.15 -19.71
CA GLU A 29 12.43 -16.71 -20.92
C GLU A 29 13.34 -15.53 -20.61
N THR A 30 14.49 -15.50 -21.29
CA THR A 30 15.39 -14.35 -21.22
C THR A 30 14.74 -13.17 -21.93
N ALA A 31 14.51 -12.09 -21.20
CA ALA A 31 13.96 -10.84 -21.69
C ALA A 31 14.97 -9.70 -21.53
N VAL A 32 14.81 -8.65 -22.35
CA VAL A 32 15.62 -7.43 -22.27
C VAL A 32 14.71 -6.23 -22.18
N ALA A 33 14.89 -5.40 -21.16
CA ALA A 33 14.16 -4.16 -20.93
C ALA A 33 15.12 -3.01 -20.59
N ALA A 34 14.58 -1.80 -20.40
CA ALA A 34 15.34 -0.71 -19.80
C ALA A 34 15.61 -1.02 -18.32
N GLU A 35 16.82 -0.76 -17.85
CA GLU A 35 17.22 -1.02 -16.47
C GLU A 35 16.47 -0.11 -15.48
N PRO A 36 15.70 -0.67 -14.53
CA PRO A 36 15.07 0.12 -13.48
C PRO A 36 16.13 0.71 -12.53
N VAL A 37 15.99 2.00 -12.21
CA VAL A 37 16.96 2.73 -11.38
C VAL A 37 16.64 2.59 -9.90
N ILE A 38 17.67 2.48 -9.06
CA ILE A 38 17.49 2.50 -7.60
C ILE A 38 17.12 3.90 -7.15
N HIS A 39 15.93 4.02 -6.56
CA HIS A 39 15.46 5.27 -5.98
C HIS A 39 15.76 5.30 -4.49
N GLY A 40 14.94 4.66 -3.64
CA GLY A 40 15.09 4.68 -2.19
C GLY A 40 15.98 3.56 -1.68
N ALA A 41 17.06 3.89 -0.98
CA ALA A 41 18.05 2.95 -0.48
C ALA A 41 18.28 3.15 1.02
N GLY A 42 18.54 2.08 1.77
CA GLY A 42 18.76 2.20 3.21
C GLY A 42 19.39 1.01 3.89
N VAL A 43 20.23 1.31 4.87
CA VAL A 43 20.92 0.33 5.71
C VAL A 43 20.73 0.66 7.19
N VAL A 44 20.91 -0.34 8.01
CA VAL A 44 21.02 -0.22 9.46
C VAL A 44 22.30 -0.89 9.91
N GLY A 45 22.92 -0.37 10.95
CA GLY A 45 24.14 -0.92 11.54
C GLY A 45 24.23 -0.63 13.03
N HIS A 46 25.07 -1.39 13.71
CA HIS A 46 25.41 -1.23 15.12
C HIS A 46 26.90 -0.90 15.25
N ILE A 47 27.19 0.19 15.93
CA ILE A 47 28.55 0.61 16.26
C ILE A 47 28.80 0.19 17.72
N ALA A 48 29.77 -0.68 17.92
CA ALA A 48 30.22 -1.11 19.24
C ALA A 48 31.20 -0.05 19.82
N ASP A 49 30.67 1.11 20.19
CA ASP A 49 31.41 2.28 20.68
C ASP A 49 31.37 2.44 22.22
N MET A 50 31.02 1.37 22.93
CA MET A 50 31.11 1.34 24.39
C MET A 50 32.57 1.34 24.83
N PRO A 51 32.99 2.17 25.81
CA PRO A 51 34.37 2.19 26.26
C PRO A 51 34.82 0.85 26.88
N ASP A 52 35.98 0.31 26.49
CA ASP A 52 36.45 -1.04 26.84
C ASP A 52 36.49 -1.36 28.35
N ASP A 53 36.68 -0.35 29.22
CA ASP A 53 36.78 -0.51 30.69
C ASP A 53 35.42 -0.45 31.40
N THR A 54 34.33 -0.71 30.68
CA THR A 54 32.98 -0.48 31.19
C THR A 54 32.19 -1.78 31.43
N THR A 55 31.70 -1.96 32.67
CA THR A 55 30.73 -3.02 32.99
C THR A 55 29.43 -2.82 32.19
N PRO A 56 28.72 -3.88 31.78
CA PRO A 56 27.45 -3.74 31.06
C PRO A 56 26.48 -2.80 31.79
N SER A 57 25.71 -1.99 31.06
CA SER A 57 24.82 -0.99 31.68
C SER A 57 23.84 -1.58 32.72
N ALA A 58 23.38 -2.82 32.49
CA ALA A 58 22.51 -3.56 33.41
C ALA A 58 23.13 -3.83 34.80
N ALA A 59 24.46 -3.73 34.94
CA ALA A 59 25.18 -3.90 36.20
C ALA A 59 25.47 -2.57 36.92
N ARG A 60 24.90 -1.44 36.46
CA ARG A 60 25.20 -0.09 36.92
C ARG A 60 23.97 0.65 37.42
N ASP A 61 24.21 1.71 38.20
CA ASP A 61 23.21 2.75 38.38
C ASP A 61 23.01 3.48 37.04
N ALA A 62 21.76 3.77 36.67
CA ALA A 62 21.43 4.48 35.43
C ALA A 62 22.09 5.88 35.36
N HIS A 63 22.51 6.42 36.50
CA HIS A 63 23.25 7.70 36.59
C HIS A 63 24.77 7.57 36.38
N GLU A 64 25.31 6.35 36.29
CA GLU A 64 26.74 6.05 36.12
C GLU A 64 27.08 5.52 34.71
N ARG A 65 26.25 5.83 33.71
CA ARG A 65 26.47 5.39 32.33
C ARG A 65 27.76 6.03 31.77
N PRO A 66 28.61 5.28 31.05
CA PRO A 66 29.79 5.84 30.39
C PRO A 66 29.37 6.88 29.37
N SER A 67 30.04 8.02 29.39
CA SER A 67 30.01 9.00 28.30
C SER A 67 31.04 8.61 27.25
N GLY A 68 30.66 8.64 25.97
CA GLY A 68 31.63 8.52 24.87
C GLY A 68 31.14 7.76 23.65
N THR A 69 29.89 7.28 23.66
CA THR A 69 29.27 6.71 22.45
C THR A 69 28.93 7.82 21.45
N LEU A 70 28.78 7.48 20.17
CA LEU A 70 28.27 8.38 19.14
C LEU A 70 26.91 8.96 19.52
N TYR A 71 26.05 8.18 20.18
CA TYR A 71 24.78 8.68 20.69
C TYR A 71 24.97 9.79 21.76
N ASP A 72 25.93 9.63 22.68
CA ASP A 72 26.24 10.66 23.68
C ASP A 72 26.75 11.94 23.02
N VAL A 73 27.66 11.81 22.03
CA VAL A 73 28.16 12.94 21.24
C VAL A 73 27.02 13.68 20.55
N ALA A 74 26.08 12.94 19.93
CA ALA A 74 24.92 13.53 19.28
C ALA A 74 23.99 14.25 20.28
N LEU A 75 23.81 13.68 21.47
CA LEU A 75 22.99 14.27 22.52
C LEU A 75 23.64 15.54 23.11
N ASP A 76 24.95 15.54 23.30
CA ASP A 76 25.69 16.70 23.80
C ASP A 76 25.69 17.83 22.76
N TYR A 77 25.88 17.50 21.47
CA TYR A 77 25.69 18.46 20.38
C TYR A 77 24.29 19.09 20.43
N TRP A 78 23.25 18.28 20.60
CA TRP A 78 21.87 18.78 20.69
C TRP A 78 21.70 19.71 21.90
N ARG A 79 22.24 19.35 23.07
CA ARG A 79 22.15 20.18 24.29
C ARG A 79 22.85 21.53 24.11
N GLU A 80 24.00 21.55 23.45
CA GLU A 80 24.82 22.74 23.25
C GLU A 80 24.26 23.67 22.16
N ASN A 81 23.79 23.11 21.05
CA ASN A 81 23.42 23.89 19.86
C ASN A 81 21.91 24.12 19.72
N VAL A 82 21.08 23.21 20.26
CA VAL A 82 19.61 23.32 20.23
C VAL A 82 19.08 23.70 21.61
N GLY A 83 19.29 22.82 22.60
CA GLY A 83 18.93 22.98 24.02
C GLY A 83 17.42 23.03 24.33
N ASP A 84 16.60 23.55 23.42
CA ASP A 84 15.14 23.65 23.50
C ASP A 84 14.52 23.08 22.21
N PRO A 85 13.61 22.10 22.28
CA PRO A 85 12.94 21.54 21.09
C PRO A 85 12.24 22.59 20.21
N LYS A 86 11.88 23.75 20.76
CA LYS A 86 11.29 24.87 19.98
C LYS A 86 12.29 25.58 19.06
N ARG A 87 13.58 25.31 19.22
CA ARG A 87 14.68 25.85 18.40
C ARG A 87 15.17 24.85 17.36
N GLU A 88 14.55 23.67 17.27
CA GLU A 88 14.82 22.73 16.20
C GLU A 88 14.28 23.22 14.85
N PRO A 89 14.91 22.85 13.72
CA PRO A 89 16.18 22.13 13.64
C PRO A 89 17.40 23.06 13.81
N ALA A 90 18.50 22.55 14.39
CA ALA A 90 19.81 23.19 14.17
C ALA A 90 20.25 22.92 12.73
N VAL A 91 20.92 23.89 12.10
CA VAL A 91 21.30 23.82 10.68
C VAL A 91 22.81 23.91 10.56
N VAL A 92 23.42 22.90 9.96
CA VAL A 92 24.87 22.80 9.73
C VAL A 92 25.13 22.80 8.22
N PRO A 93 25.99 23.67 7.68
CA PRO A 93 26.40 23.59 6.28
C PRO A 93 26.97 22.22 5.94
N PHE A 94 26.64 21.69 4.77
CA PHE A 94 27.05 20.36 4.35
C PHE A 94 27.53 20.37 2.91
N ASP A 95 28.69 19.78 2.68
CA ASP A 95 29.29 19.64 1.36
C ASP A 95 29.88 18.23 1.25
N ALA A 96 29.62 17.57 0.13
CA ALA A 96 30.08 16.22 -0.12
C ALA A 96 30.19 15.96 -1.62
N ASP A 97 31.16 15.13 -2.00
CA ASP A 97 31.53 14.87 -3.40
C ASP A 97 30.45 14.15 -4.23
N TRP A 98 29.48 13.54 -3.57
CA TRP A 98 28.38 12.81 -4.19
C TRP A 98 27.11 13.65 -4.35
N LEU A 99 27.09 14.88 -3.84
CA LEU A 99 25.98 15.79 -4.06
C LEU A 99 26.05 16.36 -5.49
N PRO A 100 24.90 16.48 -6.18
CA PRO A 100 24.87 17.26 -7.40
C PRO A 100 25.15 18.74 -7.08
N PRO A 101 25.52 19.56 -8.08
CA PRO A 101 25.62 21.00 -7.89
C PRO A 101 24.32 21.55 -7.31
N ALA A 102 24.42 22.42 -6.30
CA ALA A 102 23.23 22.92 -5.60
C ALA A 102 22.29 23.72 -6.52
N GLU A 103 22.84 24.35 -7.56
CA GLU A 103 22.09 25.03 -8.62
C GLU A 103 21.19 24.10 -9.44
N ASP A 104 21.58 22.83 -9.61
CA ASP A 104 20.77 21.83 -10.34
C ASP A 104 19.68 21.22 -9.44
N ALA A 105 19.72 21.49 -8.13
CA ALA A 105 18.88 20.84 -7.15
C ALA A 105 17.64 21.65 -6.73
N PHE A 106 17.52 22.90 -7.21
CA PHE A 106 16.40 23.78 -6.94
C PHE A 106 16.17 24.76 -8.11
N ASP A 107 15.00 24.67 -8.72
CA ASP A 107 14.59 25.51 -9.85
C ASP A 107 13.93 26.79 -9.30
N ASP A 108 14.74 27.77 -8.88
CA ASP A 108 14.27 29.07 -8.40
C ASP A 108 14.31 30.10 -9.55
N GLU A 109 13.27 30.08 -10.38
CA GLU A 109 13.11 31.07 -11.47
C GLU A 109 12.96 32.52 -10.94
N ASP A 110 12.64 32.70 -9.65
CA ASP A 110 12.30 34.00 -9.03
C ASP A 110 13.40 34.58 -8.10
N GLY A 111 14.52 33.87 -7.95
CA GLY A 111 15.58 34.18 -6.97
C GLY A 111 16.46 35.41 -7.27
N ASP A 112 16.99 36.01 -6.20
CA ASP A 112 17.89 37.17 -6.18
C ASP A 112 19.36 36.85 -6.58
N GLY A 113 19.60 35.65 -7.10
CA GLY A 113 20.89 35.19 -7.63
C GLY A 113 21.84 34.59 -6.60
N VAL A 114 21.37 34.31 -5.38
CA VAL A 114 22.13 33.52 -4.39
C VAL A 114 21.81 32.04 -4.60
N PRO A 115 22.80 31.20 -4.96
CA PRO A 115 22.55 29.78 -5.14
C PRO A 115 22.17 29.15 -3.80
N PRO A 116 21.24 28.18 -3.79
CA PRO A 116 20.91 27.45 -2.57
C PRO A 116 22.13 26.68 -2.08
N GLU A 117 22.15 26.35 -0.79
CA GLU A 117 23.23 25.56 -0.20
C GLU A 117 22.68 24.30 0.48
N TYR A 118 23.47 23.23 0.43
CA TYR A 118 23.14 22.02 1.17
C TYR A 118 23.43 22.20 2.66
N VAL A 119 22.49 21.74 3.48
CA VAL A 119 22.60 21.78 4.93
C VAL A 119 22.07 20.49 5.54
N LEU A 120 22.58 20.15 6.73
CA LEU A 120 22.04 19.12 7.59
C LEU A 120 21.18 19.75 8.68
N ALA A 121 19.90 19.40 8.67
CA ALA A 121 18.94 19.74 9.71
C ALA A 121 19.02 18.70 10.83
N VAL A 122 19.49 19.13 12.00
CA VAL A 122 19.62 18.32 13.22
C VAL A 122 18.36 18.48 14.07
N SER A 123 17.69 17.38 14.36
CA SER A 123 16.45 17.33 15.14
C SER A 123 16.40 16.08 16.01
N SER A 124 15.49 16.05 16.98
CA SER A 124 15.31 14.89 17.86
C SER A 124 13.86 14.40 17.86
N SER A 125 13.64 13.13 18.14
CA SER A 125 12.29 12.61 18.40
C SER A 125 12.30 11.55 19.48
N ARG A 126 11.15 11.35 20.12
CA ARG A 126 10.99 10.37 21.20
C ARG A 126 11.30 8.96 20.70
N TRP A 127 12.18 8.25 21.39
CA TRP A 127 12.52 6.86 21.10
C TRP A 127 11.58 5.87 21.79
N LYS A 128 11.50 4.64 21.25
CA LYS A 128 10.62 3.58 21.76
C LYS A 128 11.05 2.97 23.10
N ALA A 129 12.27 3.24 23.54
CA ALA A 129 12.86 2.71 24.76
C ALA A 129 13.40 3.83 25.66
N GLY A 130 13.50 3.55 26.95
CA GLY A 130 13.94 4.49 27.96
C GLY A 130 14.26 3.81 29.28
N THR A 131 14.18 4.56 30.37
CA THR A 131 14.42 4.04 31.73
C THR A 131 13.18 4.23 32.62
N GLY A 132 13.09 3.46 33.70
CA GLY A 132 11.91 3.42 34.58
C GLY A 132 10.79 2.50 34.06
N ARG A 133 9.74 2.28 34.86
CA ARG A 133 8.58 1.41 34.55
C ARG A 133 7.28 2.02 35.06
N GLY A 134 6.21 1.96 34.27
CA GLY A 134 4.92 2.55 34.66
C GLY A 134 5.00 4.07 34.77
N ASP A 135 4.62 4.64 35.92
CA ASP A 135 4.47 6.08 36.11
C ASP A 135 5.80 6.87 36.14
N ASN A 136 6.95 6.20 36.36
CA ASN A 136 8.28 6.83 36.32
C ASN A 136 9.04 6.59 35.01
N TYR A 137 8.36 6.09 33.96
CA TYR A 137 8.98 5.84 32.66
C TYR A 137 9.37 7.15 31.96
N SER A 138 10.63 7.23 31.56
CA SER A 138 11.16 8.33 30.74
C SER A 138 11.82 7.77 29.48
N ALA A 139 11.26 8.11 28.32
CA ALA A 139 11.81 7.70 27.04
C ALA A 139 13.10 8.46 26.71
N TYR A 140 14.00 7.80 26.00
CA TYR A 140 15.13 8.45 25.34
C TYR A 140 14.65 9.19 24.09
N TYR A 141 15.55 9.96 23.46
CA TYR A 141 15.29 10.66 22.21
C TYR A 141 16.31 10.23 21.16
N GLN A 142 15.84 9.67 20.05
CA GLN A 142 16.70 9.42 18.91
C GLN A 142 17.04 10.74 18.21
N GLN A 143 18.25 10.83 17.68
CA GLN A 143 18.72 12.02 16.94
C GLN A 143 18.60 11.78 15.44
N HIS A 144 18.34 12.86 14.70
CA HIS A 144 18.15 12.82 13.25
C HIS A 144 19.00 13.87 12.55
N LEU A 145 19.70 13.45 11.50
CA LEU A 145 20.35 14.35 10.54
C LEU A 145 19.60 14.23 9.21
N LYS A 146 19.06 15.33 8.70
CA LYS A 146 18.29 15.34 7.44
C LYS A 146 18.91 16.33 6.47
N LEU A 147 19.28 15.87 5.27
CA LEU A 147 19.77 16.73 4.21
C LEU A 147 18.65 17.63 3.68
N ARG A 148 18.93 18.92 3.56
CA ARG A 148 18.03 19.95 3.07
C ARG A 148 18.78 20.90 2.13
N LEU A 149 18.04 21.55 1.25
CA LEU A 149 18.51 22.75 0.57
C LEU A 149 18.00 23.95 1.34
N ARG A 150 18.89 24.91 1.59
CA ARG A 150 18.55 26.20 2.17
C ARG A 150 18.56 27.24 1.06
N ASP A 151 17.42 27.90 0.86
CA ASP A 151 17.31 29.02 -0.09
C ASP A 151 17.82 30.34 0.51
N ALA A 152 17.75 31.42 -0.28
CA ALA A 152 18.20 32.76 0.11
C ALA A 152 17.42 33.33 1.31
N ASP A 153 16.15 32.96 1.47
CA ASP A 153 15.28 33.37 2.59
C ASP A 153 15.55 32.54 3.86
N GLY A 154 16.32 31.46 3.74
CA GLY A 154 16.65 30.54 4.81
C GLY A 154 15.60 29.44 5.02
N GLU A 155 14.64 29.27 4.10
CA GLU A 155 13.71 28.15 4.14
C GLU A 155 14.38 26.84 3.73
N LEU A 156 13.89 25.73 4.30
CA LEU A 156 14.49 24.41 4.13
C LEU A 156 13.63 23.52 3.24
N HIS A 157 14.15 23.20 2.07
CA HIS A 157 13.50 22.35 1.08
C HIS A 157 14.09 20.95 1.05
N LYS A 158 13.28 19.96 0.63
CA LYS A 158 13.77 18.59 0.45
C LYS A 158 14.40 18.46 -0.95
N PRO A 159 15.71 18.19 -1.06
CA PRO A 159 16.35 17.93 -2.36
C PRO A 159 15.88 16.61 -2.99
N SER A 160 16.11 16.47 -4.31
CA SER A 160 15.91 15.24 -5.07
C SER A 160 16.82 14.10 -4.57
N THR A 161 18.09 14.42 -4.27
CA THR A 161 19.00 13.55 -3.51
C THR A 161 18.77 13.74 -2.01
N ALA A 162 18.04 12.82 -1.39
CA ALA A 162 17.74 12.85 0.03
C ALA A 162 18.74 12.04 0.85
N LEU A 163 19.03 12.48 2.08
CA LEU A 163 19.75 11.72 3.09
C LEU A 163 19.05 11.92 4.45
N HIS A 164 18.90 10.83 5.20
CA HIS A 164 18.40 10.85 6.58
C HIS A 164 19.16 9.82 7.41
N VAL A 165 19.88 10.29 8.42
CA VAL A 165 20.57 9.46 9.41
C VAL A 165 19.79 9.50 10.72
N GLU A 166 19.51 8.35 11.30
CA GLU A 166 18.95 8.20 12.64
C GLU A 166 20.01 7.59 13.56
N ILE A 167 20.13 8.14 14.76
CA ILE A 167 21.11 7.72 15.77
C ILE A 167 20.34 7.34 17.03
N MET A 168 20.43 6.07 17.42
CA MET A 168 19.63 5.48 18.48
C MET A 168 20.54 4.80 19.53
N PRO A 169 20.19 4.90 20.82
CA PRO A 169 20.90 4.20 21.87
C PRO A 169 20.53 2.71 21.88
N GLN A 170 21.53 1.85 22.13
CA GLN A 170 21.36 0.41 22.43
C GLN A 170 22.09 0.10 23.74
N TYR A 171 21.35 0.02 24.84
CA TYR A 171 21.90 -0.33 26.16
C TYR A 171 20.97 -1.34 26.84
N HIS A 172 21.54 -2.32 27.53
CA HIS A 172 20.78 -3.41 28.14
C HIS A 172 19.85 -2.98 29.28
N ASP A 173 20.11 -1.84 29.92
CA ASP A 173 19.24 -1.26 30.95
C ASP A 173 18.02 -0.50 30.38
N LEU A 174 17.92 -0.35 29.05
CA LEU A 174 16.76 0.27 28.42
C LEU A 174 15.56 -0.68 28.41
N VAL A 175 14.39 -0.11 28.66
CA VAL A 175 13.11 -0.82 28.63
C VAL A 175 12.08 -0.11 27.74
N HIS A 176 11.18 -0.90 27.19
CA HIS A 176 9.96 -0.43 26.55
C HIS A 176 8.98 0.12 27.59
N ARG A 177 7.98 0.86 27.13
CA ARG A 177 6.96 1.48 28.01
C ARG A 177 6.17 0.45 28.83
N ASP A 178 6.00 -0.76 28.28
CA ASP A 178 5.36 -1.90 28.95
C ASP A 178 6.27 -2.58 30.01
N GLY A 179 7.54 -2.15 30.12
CA GLY A 179 8.53 -2.66 31.05
C GLY A 179 9.34 -3.85 30.53
N ASN A 180 9.12 -4.29 29.28
CA ASN A 180 9.94 -5.29 28.62
C ASN A 180 11.33 -4.72 28.29
N GLU A 181 12.37 -5.54 28.44
CA GLU A 181 13.75 -5.13 28.15
C GLU A 181 13.94 -4.90 26.64
N LEU A 182 14.78 -3.91 26.31
CA LEU A 182 15.18 -3.67 24.92
C LEU A 182 16.17 -4.76 24.50
N ASP A 183 15.80 -5.52 23.47
CA ASP A 183 16.72 -6.46 22.85
C ASP A 183 17.86 -5.72 22.15
N CYS A 184 19.10 -6.09 22.50
CA CYS A 184 20.34 -5.54 21.96
C CYS A 184 21.16 -6.69 21.35
N PRO A 185 20.73 -7.25 20.20
CA PRO A 185 21.26 -8.51 19.66
C PRO A 185 22.74 -8.44 19.23
N TYR A 186 23.26 -7.23 19.04
CA TYR A 186 24.65 -6.96 18.64
C TYR A 186 25.48 -6.31 19.74
N GLY A 187 24.98 -6.34 20.99
CA GLY A 187 25.62 -5.72 22.16
C GLY A 187 25.20 -4.27 22.38
N GLU A 188 25.87 -3.62 23.35
CA GLU A 188 25.64 -2.21 23.69
C GLU A 188 26.41 -1.27 22.75
N GLY A 189 25.94 -0.02 22.64
CA GLY A 189 26.55 1.04 21.83
C GLY A 189 25.52 1.89 21.10
N THR A 190 25.84 2.25 19.86
CA THR A 190 24.99 3.11 19.02
C THR A 190 24.46 2.37 17.80
N ARG A 191 23.14 2.33 17.65
CA ARG A 191 22.50 1.90 16.41
C ARG A 191 22.34 3.09 15.47
N ILE A 192 22.76 2.91 14.22
CA ILE A 192 22.57 3.88 13.15
C ILE A 192 21.62 3.32 12.09
N ARG A 193 20.75 4.17 11.56
CA ARG A 193 19.97 3.87 10.36
C ARG A 193 20.22 4.98 9.35
N VAL A 194 20.58 4.60 8.13
CA VAL A 194 20.85 5.55 7.06
C VAL A 194 19.91 5.26 5.90
N TRP A 195 19.23 6.30 5.44
CA TRP A 195 18.42 6.28 4.24
C TRP A 195 18.91 7.34 3.28
N THR A 196 19.03 6.99 2.01
CA THR A 196 19.38 7.92 0.94
C THR A 196 18.56 7.62 -0.31
N THR A 197 18.53 8.55 -1.26
CA THR A 197 18.13 8.23 -2.62
C THR A 197 19.33 8.07 -3.55
N TRP A 198 19.16 7.34 -4.66
CA TRP A 198 20.13 7.25 -5.76
C TRP A 198 21.48 6.68 -5.34
N ALA A 199 21.48 5.62 -4.53
CA ALA A 199 22.67 4.88 -4.15
C ALA A 199 22.55 3.44 -4.64
N GLU A 200 23.43 3.06 -5.57
CA GLU A 200 23.42 1.75 -6.24
C GLU A 200 24.10 0.65 -5.42
N CYS A 201 24.83 1.00 -4.35
CA CYS A 201 25.48 0.02 -3.48
C CYS A 201 25.35 0.38 -1.99
N PRO A 202 25.37 -0.63 -1.07
CA PRO A 202 25.23 -0.41 0.37
C PRO A 202 26.34 0.44 0.96
N PHE A 203 27.52 0.34 0.36
CA PHE A 203 28.70 1.08 0.78
C PHE A 203 28.48 2.59 0.65
N ASP A 204 27.94 3.05 -0.47
CA ASP A 204 27.62 4.47 -0.65
C ASP A 204 26.61 4.95 0.37
N ILE A 205 25.58 4.14 0.68
CA ILE A 205 24.58 4.49 1.69
C ILE A 205 25.27 4.74 3.04
N THR A 206 26.14 3.83 3.48
CA THR A 206 26.85 3.99 4.75
C THR A 206 27.83 5.15 4.73
N ARG A 207 28.59 5.32 3.64
CA ARG A 207 29.53 6.44 3.45
C ARG A 207 28.82 7.79 3.58
N ARG A 208 27.70 7.98 2.88
CA ARG A 208 26.90 9.22 2.96
C ARG A 208 26.43 9.51 4.40
N GLY A 209 26.07 8.46 5.14
CA GLY A 209 25.74 8.56 6.55
C GLY A 209 26.94 9.00 7.42
N VAL A 210 28.11 8.42 7.18
CA VAL A 210 29.36 8.78 7.86
C VAL A 210 29.75 10.22 7.56
N ASP A 211 29.69 10.68 6.30
CA ASP A 211 29.98 12.07 5.92
C ASP A 211 29.11 13.06 6.72
N ALA A 212 27.82 12.76 6.88
CA ALA A 212 26.91 13.58 7.65
C ALA A 212 27.22 13.57 9.16
N LEU A 213 27.54 12.40 9.73
CA LEU A 213 27.93 12.27 11.13
C LEU A 213 29.21 13.07 11.43
N THR A 214 30.23 12.90 10.59
CA THR A 214 31.52 13.58 10.73
C THR A 214 31.39 15.10 10.54
N THR A 215 30.53 15.56 9.62
CA THR A 215 30.31 17.00 9.44
C THR A 215 29.67 17.65 10.67
N VAL A 216 28.66 17.01 11.26
CA VAL A 216 27.90 17.60 12.38
C VAL A 216 28.65 17.46 13.70
N TYR A 217 29.27 16.31 13.94
CA TYR A 217 29.87 15.97 15.23
C TYR A 217 31.40 16.05 15.25
N GLY A 218 32.03 16.28 14.09
CA GLY A 218 33.48 16.41 13.91
C GLY A 218 34.20 15.09 13.64
N ASP A 219 35.43 15.18 13.11
CA ASP A 219 36.29 14.04 12.72
C ASP A 219 36.59 13.04 13.84
N GLY A 220 36.47 13.47 15.11
CA GLY A 220 36.68 12.60 16.27
C GLY A 220 35.44 11.86 16.76
N ALA A 221 34.27 12.11 16.16
CA ALA A 221 33.02 11.47 16.59
C ALA A 221 32.92 10.00 16.18
N LEU A 222 33.67 9.59 15.15
CA LEU A 222 33.65 8.24 14.61
C LEU A 222 35.03 7.88 14.04
N ASP A 223 35.60 6.77 14.47
CA ASP A 223 36.80 6.22 13.83
C ASP A 223 36.43 5.52 12.53
N VAL A 224 36.93 6.03 11.40
CA VAL A 224 36.59 5.52 10.06
C VAL A 224 37.79 4.79 9.45
N GLN A 225 37.54 3.62 8.87
CA GLN A 225 38.53 2.83 8.12
C GLN A 225 38.91 3.53 6.80
N GLU A 226 39.97 3.07 6.12
CA GLU A 226 40.34 3.60 4.79
C GLU A 226 39.21 3.45 3.75
N ASN A 227 38.34 2.46 3.94
CA ASN A 227 37.16 2.25 3.10
C ASN A 227 35.97 3.12 3.55
N GLY A 228 36.10 4.13 4.41
CA GLY A 228 34.96 4.98 4.76
C GLY A 228 33.89 4.35 5.67
N LEU A 229 34.05 3.10 6.12
CA LEU A 229 33.16 2.47 7.10
C LEU A 229 33.62 2.73 8.55
N PRO A 230 32.71 2.80 9.53
CA PRO A 230 33.09 2.86 10.93
C PRO A 230 33.93 1.65 11.34
N THR A 231 35.03 1.87 12.05
CA THR A 231 35.95 0.82 12.49
C THR A 231 35.29 -0.17 13.43
N ASN A 232 34.39 0.32 14.29
CA ASN A 232 33.66 -0.48 15.27
C ASN A 232 32.26 -0.88 14.78
N LEU A 233 31.97 -0.79 13.47
CA LEU A 233 30.73 -1.33 12.90
C LEU A 233 30.74 -2.86 13.04
N VAL A 234 29.75 -3.40 13.75
CA VAL A 234 29.57 -4.86 13.89
C VAL A 234 29.09 -5.44 12.55
N PRO A 235 29.88 -6.28 11.86
CA PRO A 235 29.55 -6.71 10.50
C PRO A 235 28.16 -7.34 10.38
N GLU A 236 27.79 -8.24 11.29
CA GLU A 236 26.52 -8.97 11.25
C GLU A 236 25.29 -8.08 11.43
N SER A 237 25.48 -6.88 11.99
CA SER A 237 24.43 -5.88 12.18
C SER A 237 24.14 -5.04 10.93
N HIS A 238 25.03 -5.11 9.93
CA HIS A 238 24.92 -4.31 8.72
C HIS A 238 23.86 -4.92 7.78
N LYS A 239 22.63 -4.44 7.92
CA LYS A 239 21.45 -5.00 7.25
C LYS A 239 20.79 -4.00 6.32
N ILE A 240 20.15 -4.51 5.28
CA ILE A 240 19.35 -3.71 4.35
C ILE A 240 18.02 -3.40 5.04
N SER A 241 17.69 -2.11 5.14
CA SER A 241 16.45 -1.64 5.77
C SER A 241 15.48 -0.99 4.79
N LYS A 242 15.93 -0.70 3.57
CA LYS A 242 15.14 -0.16 2.47
C LYS A 242 15.87 -0.39 1.14
N ALA A 243 15.12 -0.79 0.11
CA ALA A 243 15.57 -0.79 -1.29
C ALA A 243 14.33 -0.58 -2.17
N GLU A 244 14.43 0.24 -3.20
CA GLU A 244 13.37 0.51 -4.15
C GLU A 244 13.97 0.67 -5.54
N ALA A 245 13.44 -0.06 -6.52
CA ALA A 245 13.81 0.04 -7.94
C ALA A 245 12.59 0.49 -8.73
N HIS A 246 12.78 1.35 -9.73
CA HIS A 246 11.63 1.94 -10.42
C HIS A 246 11.85 2.24 -11.90
N LEU A 247 10.72 2.39 -12.59
CA LEU A 247 10.62 3.00 -13.92
C LEU A 247 9.60 4.14 -13.85
N ARG A 248 9.82 5.17 -14.67
CA ARG A 248 8.82 6.20 -14.95
C ARG A 248 8.25 5.96 -16.34
N VAL A 249 6.93 5.97 -16.43
CA VAL A 249 6.18 5.47 -17.58
C VAL A 249 5.13 6.46 -18.02
N ASP A 250 4.88 6.55 -19.31
CA ASP A 250 3.88 7.45 -19.89
C ASP A 250 2.50 7.23 -19.23
N ILE A 251 1.77 8.31 -19.01
CA ILE A 251 0.51 8.28 -18.29
C ILE A 251 -0.56 7.46 -19.03
N ALA A 252 -0.46 7.33 -20.35
CA ALA A 252 -1.33 6.49 -21.16
C ALA A 252 -1.26 5.01 -20.74
N LYS A 253 -0.14 4.56 -20.16
CA LYS A 253 0.03 3.18 -19.67
C LYS A 253 -0.50 2.95 -18.26
N LYS A 254 -0.90 4.01 -17.55
CA LYS A 254 -1.36 3.94 -16.15
C LYS A 254 -2.46 2.89 -15.95
N GLY A 255 -3.49 2.90 -16.79
CA GLY A 255 -4.62 1.97 -16.68
C GLY A 255 -4.20 0.51 -16.82
N ALA A 256 -3.36 0.20 -17.82
CA ALA A 256 -2.84 -1.15 -18.04
C ALA A 256 -2.00 -1.64 -16.85
N LEU A 257 -1.15 -0.77 -16.28
CA LEU A 257 -0.34 -1.11 -15.11
C LEU A 257 -1.19 -1.35 -13.85
N VAL A 258 -2.20 -0.52 -13.61
CA VAL A 258 -3.16 -0.73 -12.49
C VAL A 258 -3.84 -2.08 -12.63
N ASP A 259 -4.33 -2.42 -13.82
CA ASP A 259 -5.00 -3.70 -14.07
C ASP A 259 -4.04 -4.88 -13.93
N THR A 260 -2.79 -4.75 -14.40
CA THR A 260 -1.74 -5.77 -14.24
C THR A 260 -1.42 -6.02 -12.77
N ILE A 261 -1.26 -4.99 -11.94
CA ILE A 261 -0.99 -5.12 -10.49
C ILE A 261 -2.18 -5.75 -9.76
N ARG A 262 -3.41 -5.41 -10.14
CA ARG A 262 -4.62 -6.03 -9.57
C ARG A 262 -4.70 -7.52 -9.90
N GLN A 263 -4.52 -7.88 -11.16
CA GLN A 263 -4.45 -9.28 -11.60
C GLN A 263 -3.33 -10.07 -10.89
N THR A 264 -2.17 -9.45 -10.66
CA THR A 264 -1.08 -10.04 -9.86
C THR A 264 -1.56 -10.36 -8.45
N THR A 265 -2.30 -9.44 -7.81
CA THR A 265 -2.87 -9.65 -6.48
C THR A 265 -3.83 -10.84 -6.46
N ASP A 266 -4.70 -10.94 -7.48
CA ASP A 266 -5.70 -12.01 -7.59
C ASP A 266 -5.05 -13.39 -7.76
N LEU A 267 -4.01 -13.49 -8.60
CA LEU A 267 -3.27 -14.72 -8.83
C LEU A 267 -2.52 -15.21 -7.58
N ILE A 268 -1.83 -14.29 -6.87
CA ILE A 268 -1.12 -14.63 -5.63
C ILE A 268 -2.12 -15.08 -4.54
N ALA A 269 -3.26 -14.38 -4.42
CA ALA A 269 -4.31 -14.75 -3.47
C ALA A 269 -4.99 -16.08 -3.79
N TYR A 270 -5.00 -16.50 -5.06
CA TYR A 270 -5.56 -17.78 -5.47
C TYR A 270 -4.62 -18.96 -5.21
N GLY A 271 -3.32 -18.79 -5.44
CA GLY A 271 -2.30 -19.84 -5.29
C GLY A 271 -1.97 -20.22 -3.84
N GLY A 272 -2.57 -19.58 -2.83
CA GLY A 272 -2.29 -19.91 -1.43
C GLY A 272 -3.34 -19.48 -0.42
N THR A 273 -3.45 -20.24 0.66
CA THR A 273 -4.25 -19.93 1.87
C THR A 273 -3.59 -18.88 2.80
N SER A 274 -2.58 -18.16 2.30
CA SER A 274 -1.74 -17.27 3.11
C SER A 274 -2.29 -15.84 3.16
N GLU A 275 -1.97 -15.12 4.25
CA GLU A 275 -2.28 -13.70 4.43
C GLU A 275 -1.56 -12.87 3.36
N VAL A 276 -2.17 -12.76 2.18
CA VAL A 276 -1.95 -11.58 1.36
C VAL A 276 -2.47 -10.44 2.22
N GLU A 277 -1.56 -9.67 2.83
CA GLU A 277 -1.85 -8.29 3.21
C GLU A 277 -2.04 -7.51 1.90
N ALA A 278 -3.09 -7.87 1.16
CA ALA A 278 -3.78 -7.00 0.27
C ALA A 278 -4.37 -5.98 1.24
N ASN A 279 -3.55 -5.00 1.61
CA ASN A 279 -4.03 -3.70 2.01
C ASN A 279 -4.80 -3.16 0.80
N ARG A 280 -6.00 -3.71 0.56
CA ARG A 280 -7.14 -3.07 -0.09
C ARG A 280 -7.61 -1.95 0.85
N THR A 281 -6.67 -1.19 1.39
CA THR A 281 -6.94 0.05 2.08
C THR A 281 -7.30 1.00 0.96
N ARG A 282 -8.61 1.13 0.75
CA ARG A 282 -9.23 2.13 -0.09
C ARG A 282 -8.37 3.40 -0.06
N GLU A 283 -7.82 3.69 -1.23
CA GLU A 283 -6.88 4.75 -1.55
C GLU A 283 -7.21 6.01 -0.73
N ARG A 284 -6.36 6.32 0.25
CA ARG A 284 -6.36 7.63 0.89
C ARG A 284 -5.87 8.63 -0.16
N GLU A 285 -6.70 9.63 -0.44
CA GLU A 285 -6.43 10.87 -1.19
C GLU A 285 -5.07 10.92 -1.91
N GLY A 286 -5.05 10.43 -3.16
CA GLY A 286 -4.43 11.15 -4.27
C GLY A 286 -3.12 10.65 -4.86
N TRP A 287 -2.39 9.72 -4.23
CA TRP A 287 -1.00 9.43 -4.65
C TRP A 287 -0.74 8.01 -5.12
N VAL A 288 -1.20 6.96 -4.42
CA VAL A 288 -0.96 5.56 -4.80
C VAL A 288 -2.19 5.02 -5.54
N GLU A 289 -2.00 4.54 -6.77
CA GLU A 289 -3.05 4.08 -7.68
C GLU A 289 -3.25 2.55 -7.62
N ALA A 290 -2.19 1.81 -7.29
CA ALA A 290 -2.24 0.38 -7.06
C ALA A 290 -1.03 -0.06 -6.23
N GLN A 291 -1.22 -1.05 -5.35
CA GLN A 291 -0.15 -1.64 -4.57
C GLN A 291 -0.44 -3.12 -4.27
N VAL A 292 0.60 -3.94 -4.33
CA VAL A 292 0.63 -5.32 -3.83
C VAL A 292 1.90 -5.52 -3.00
N VAL A 293 1.80 -6.23 -1.88
CA VAL A 293 2.94 -6.66 -1.05
C VAL A 293 2.77 -8.14 -0.80
N SER A 294 3.82 -8.91 -1.05
CA SER A 294 3.80 -10.36 -0.89
C SER A 294 5.20 -10.92 -0.66
N ASP A 295 5.26 -12.07 0.00
CA ASP A 295 6.38 -13.01 0.03
C ASP A 295 6.19 -14.17 -0.96
N ARG A 296 5.02 -14.29 -1.61
CA ARG A 296 4.65 -15.41 -2.50
C ARG A 296 4.73 -15.08 -3.99
N TRP A 297 5.79 -14.37 -4.37
CA TRP A 297 6.08 -14.12 -5.79
C TRP A 297 6.41 -15.41 -6.56
N ASP A 298 6.77 -16.48 -5.86
CA ASP A 298 6.95 -17.84 -6.39
C ASP A 298 5.72 -18.36 -7.13
N HIS A 299 4.51 -17.97 -6.72
CA HIS A 299 3.25 -18.33 -7.41
C HIS A 299 3.12 -17.76 -8.82
N LEU A 300 3.85 -16.68 -9.09
CA LEU A 300 3.93 -16.06 -10.41
C LEU A 300 5.19 -16.48 -11.15
N GLY A 301 5.98 -17.41 -10.58
CA GLY A 301 7.21 -17.92 -11.16
C GLY A 301 8.46 -17.10 -10.88
N PHE A 302 8.40 -16.10 -10.00
CA PHE A 302 9.63 -15.44 -9.57
C PHE A 302 10.45 -16.36 -8.67
N SER A 303 11.76 -16.13 -8.58
CA SER A 303 12.60 -16.85 -7.63
C SER A 303 12.13 -16.59 -6.21
N ASP A 304 12.10 -17.65 -5.40
CA ASP A 304 11.79 -17.57 -3.97
C ASP A 304 12.86 -16.72 -3.26
N VAL A 305 12.40 -15.77 -2.45
CA VAL A 305 13.25 -14.82 -1.72
C VAL A 305 12.86 -14.83 -0.25
N PRO A 306 13.83 -14.77 0.69
CA PRO A 306 13.55 -14.87 2.13
C PRO A 306 12.99 -13.57 2.74
N PHE A 307 12.37 -12.72 1.93
CA PHE A 307 11.88 -11.40 2.31
C PHE A 307 10.62 -11.00 1.55
N LYS A 308 9.86 -10.08 2.15
CA LYS A 308 8.65 -9.50 1.56
C LYS A 308 9.03 -8.36 0.64
N THR A 309 8.55 -8.40 -0.59
CA THR A 309 8.65 -7.30 -1.54
C THR A 309 7.27 -6.84 -1.97
N GLY A 310 7.19 -5.60 -2.44
CA GLY A 310 5.95 -5.04 -2.95
C GLY A 310 6.18 -4.35 -4.28
N LEU A 311 5.09 -4.12 -4.99
CA LEU A 311 5.04 -3.33 -6.21
C LEU A 311 3.96 -2.27 -6.04
N LYS A 312 4.30 -1.02 -6.34
CA LYS A 312 3.38 0.12 -6.25
C LYS A 312 3.43 0.96 -7.52
N LEU A 313 2.28 1.49 -7.89
CA LEU A 313 2.15 2.54 -8.91
C LEU A 313 1.64 3.80 -8.21
N TYR A 314 2.34 4.92 -8.36
CA TYR A 314 1.93 6.19 -7.74
C TYR A 314 2.25 7.40 -8.61
N GLN A 315 1.59 8.51 -8.31
CA GLN A 315 1.81 9.81 -8.96
C GLN A 315 2.35 10.84 -7.96
N ALA A 316 3.06 11.83 -8.48
CA ALA A 316 3.62 12.91 -7.69
C ALA A 316 2.54 13.85 -7.15
N ASN A 317 2.87 14.60 -6.08
CA ASN A 317 1.95 15.59 -5.52
C ASN A 317 1.59 16.66 -6.56
N GLY A 318 0.31 16.81 -6.89
CA GLY A 318 -0.18 17.82 -7.82
C GLY A 318 0.09 17.51 -9.30
N TRP A 319 0.40 16.26 -9.65
CA TRP A 319 0.72 15.81 -11.02
C TRP A 319 -0.27 16.36 -12.08
N ALA A 320 -1.57 16.39 -11.77
CA ALA A 320 -2.62 16.82 -12.71
C ALA A 320 -2.55 18.32 -13.06
N LYS A 321 -1.78 19.12 -12.31
CA LYS A 321 -1.51 20.53 -12.59
C LYS A 321 -0.20 20.73 -13.35
N MET A 322 0.64 19.71 -13.42
CA MET A 322 1.90 19.76 -14.14
C MET A 322 1.63 19.56 -15.64
N PRO A 323 2.36 20.27 -16.51
CA PRO A 323 2.33 20.04 -17.95
C PRO A 323 2.57 18.58 -18.34
N GLU A 324 2.01 18.12 -19.46
CA GLU A 324 2.18 16.74 -19.95
C GLU A 324 3.63 16.38 -20.30
N ASP A 325 4.49 17.37 -20.60
CA ASP A 325 5.91 17.16 -20.86
C ASP A 325 6.77 17.14 -19.59
N HIS A 326 6.19 17.43 -18.42
CA HIS A 326 6.91 17.42 -17.15
C HIS A 326 6.99 15.98 -16.60
N PRO A 327 8.17 15.45 -16.23
CA PRO A 327 8.31 14.06 -15.79
C PRO A 327 7.39 13.66 -14.62
N MET A 328 7.19 14.56 -13.67
CA MET A 328 6.30 14.34 -12.52
C MET A 328 4.79 14.32 -12.84
N HIS A 329 4.38 14.67 -14.07
CA HIS A 329 3.04 14.39 -14.59
C HIS A 329 2.79 12.89 -14.72
N HIS A 330 3.85 12.16 -15.06
CA HIS A 330 3.80 10.74 -15.38
C HIS A 330 3.94 9.86 -14.12
N PRO A 331 3.22 8.72 -14.06
CA PRO A 331 3.29 7.80 -12.94
C PRO A 331 4.64 7.09 -12.84
N LYS A 332 4.90 6.59 -11.63
CA LYS A 332 6.08 5.80 -11.28
C LYS A 332 5.65 4.41 -10.84
N ILE A 333 6.17 3.37 -11.50
CA ILE A 333 6.07 1.98 -11.04
C ILE A 333 7.34 1.62 -10.27
N GLU A 334 7.20 1.18 -9.03
CA GLU A 334 8.32 0.96 -8.10
C GLU A 334 8.14 -0.35 -7.35
N ALA A 335 9.11 -1.26 -7.47
CA ALA A 335 9.22 -2.39 -6.57
C ALA A 335 10.00 -1.96 -5.33
N MET A 336 9.60 -2.48 -4.18
CA MET A 336 10.16 -2.08 -2.88
C MET A 336 10.38 -3.28 -1.96
N PHE A 337 11.48 -3.26 -1.23
CA PHE A 337 11.69 -4.11 -0.08
C PHE A 337 10.73 -3.70 1.05
N SER A 338 9.91 -4.65 1.53
CA SER A 338 8.84 -4.41 2.51
C SER A 338 9.08 -5.11 3.85
N GLY A 339 10.27 -5.66 4.08
CA GLY A 339 10.67 -6.32 5.33
C GLY A 339 10.92 -7.81 5.16
N ALA A 340 11.11 -8.50 6.28
CA ALA A 340 11.31 -9.95 6.34
C ALA A 340 10.62 -10.49 7.60
N ASP A 341 10.16 -11.75 7.57
CA ASP A 341 9.52 -12.38 8.73
C ASP A 341 10.52 -12.75 9.85
N GLY A 342 11.82 -12.59 9.58
CA GLY A 342 12.91 -12.76 10.53
C GLY A 342 13.87 -11.57 10.55
N ALA A 343 15.16 -11.87 10.61
CA ALA A 343 16.19 -10.82 10.54
C ALA A 343 16.19 -10.19 9.14
N LEU A 344 16.47 -8.89 9.09
CA LEU A 344 16.69 -8.18 7.83
C LEU A 344 17.88 -8.81 7.06
N PRO A 345 17.83 -8.81 5.71
CA PRO A 345 18.91 -9.36 4.88
C PRO A 345 20.21 -8.58 5.10
N HIS A 346 21.35 -9.28 4.99
CA HIS A 346 22.65 -8.66 5.14
C HIS A 346 22.96 -7.81 3.90
N VAL A 347 23.82 -6.80 4.03
CA VAL A 347 24.22 -5.97 2.86
C VAL A 347 24.91 -6.76 1.74
N CYS A 348 25.40 -7.97 2.01
CA CYS A 348 25.94 -8.86 0.98
C CYS A 348 24.86 -9.39 0.04
N ASP A 349 23.60 -9.37 0.46
CA ASP A 349 22.45 -9.83 -0.32
C ASP A 349 21.86 -8.68 -1.18
N TRP A 350 22.56 -7.54 -1.26
CA TRP A 350 22.07 -6.34 -1.94
C TRP A 350 21.86 -6.55 -3.43
N ASP A 351 22.84 -7.13 -4.12
CA ASP A 351 22.76 -7.32 -5.57
C ASP A 351 21.61 -8.27 -5.92
N ASP A 352 21.44 -9.36 -5.17
CA ASP A 352 20.32 -10.30 -5.33
C ASP A 352 18.96 -9.63 -5.08
N LEU A 353 18.86 -8.81 -4.02
CA LEU A 353 17.66 -8.04 -3.72
C LEU A 353 17.34 -7.04 -4.84
N VAL A 354 18.32 -6.26 -5.28
CA VAL A 354 18.15 -5.27 -6.34
C VAL A 354 17.78 -5.94 -7.66
N GLN A 355 18.44 -7.05 -8.00
CA GLN A 355 18.11 -7.83 -9.19
C GLN A 355 16.66 -8.34 -9.13
N HIS A 356 16.22 -8.86 -7.99
CA HIS A 356 14.84 -9.27 -7.80
C HIS A 356 13.86 -8.10 -7.97
N LEU A 357 14.13 -6.95 -7.35
CA LEU A 357 13.27 -5.77 -7.50
C LEU A 357 13.21 -5.26 -8.95
N ARG A 358 14.35 -5.19 -9.64
CA ARG A 358 14.42 -4.82 -11.07
C ARG A 358 13.64 -5.80 -11.94
N THR A 359 13.76 -7.10 -11.66
CA THR A 359 13.01 -8.16 -12.36
C THR A 359 11.50 -8.01 -12.12
N VAL A 360 11.06 -7.77 -10.88
CA VAL A 360 9.63 -7.56 -10.57
C VAL A 360 9.07 -6.35 -11.34
N VAL A 361 9.75 -5.20 -11.32
CA VAL A 361 9.31 -4.02 -12.08
C VAL A 361 9.25 -4.30 -13.58
N SER A 362 10.33 -4.86 -14.15
CA SER A 362 10.47 -5.09 -15.59
C SER A 362 9.43 -6.09 -16.10
N THR A 363 9.22 -7.20 -15.40
CA THR A 363 8.20 -8.20 -15.74
C THR A 363 6.79 -7.59 -15.71
N HIS A 364 6.47 -6.75 -14.72
CA HIS A 364 5.14 -6.14 -14.66
C HIS A 364 4.93 -5.04 -15.70
N ALA A 365 6.00 -4.31 -16.06
CA ALA A 365 5.97 -3.38 -17.17
C ALA A 365 5.70 -4.11 -18.50
N ASP A 366 6.40 -5.22 -18.75
CA ASP A 366 6.19 -6.06 -19.93
C ASP A 366 4.77 -6.62 -20.00
N TRP A 367 4.28 -7.20 -18.89
CA TRP A 367 2.90 -7.72 -18.82
C TRP A 367 1.82 -6.65 -19.04
N ALA A 368 2.10 -5.39 -18.69
CA ALA A 368 1.22 -4.26 -18.99
C ALA A 368 1.40 -3.70 -20.41
N GLY A 369 2.30 -4.27 -21.22
CA GLY A 369 2.60 -3.81 -22.58
C GLY A 369 3.32 -2.46 -22.60
N VAL A 370 4.12 -2.15 -21.58
CA VAL A 370 5.01 -0.98 -21.55
C VAL A 370 6.24 -1.34 -22.36
N THR A 371 6.51 -0.54 -23.39
CA THR A 371 7.69 -0.65 -24.24
C THR A 371 8.68 0.45 -23.88
N ARG A 372 9.88 0.36 -24.45
CA ARG A 372 10.94 1.34 -24.22
C ARG A 372 10.57 2.77 -24.64
N ASP A 373 9.74 2.91 -25.67
CA ASP A 373 9.25 4.21 -26.15
C ASP A 373 8.20 4.84 -25.20
N ASP A 374 7.65 4.04 -24.27
CA ASP A 374 6.69 4.48 -23.27
C ASP A 374 7.38 4.95 -21.97
N LEU A 375 8.71 4.97 -21.93
CA LEU A 375 9.49 5.38 -20.76
C LEU A 375 9.80 6.88 -20.81
N VAL A 376 9.57 7.54 -19.69
CA VAL A 376 9.78 8.99 -19.54
C VAL A 376 11.04 9.22 -18.73
N ASP A 377 11.94 10.02 -19.27
CA ASP A 377 13.17 10.42 -18.59
C ASP A 377 12.89 11.44 -17.47
N ASP A 378 13.74 11.44 -16.45
CA ASP A 378 13.81 12.46 -15.41
C ASP A 378 15.27 12.66 -14.98
N ASP A 379 15.51 13.52 -13.98
CA ASP A 379 16.86 13.89 -13.53
C ASP A 379 17.75 12.69 -13.11
N HIS A 380 17.16 11.51 -12.84
CA HIS A 380 17.86 10.32 -12.35
C HIS A 380 17.56 9.06 -13.17
N PHE A 381 16.66 9.12 -14.14
CA PHE A 381 16.30 8.00 -15.01
C PHE A 381 16.32 8.41 -16.47
N ASP A 382 17.14 7.74 -17.28
CA ASP A 382 17.34 8.08 -18.69
C ASP A 382 16.16 7.67 -19.62
N GLY A 383 15.03 7.23 -19.06
CA GLY A 383 13.84 6.88 -19.84
C GLY A 383 14.13 5.85 -20.93
N SER A 384 13.81 6.20 -22.17
CA SER A 384 14.09 5.36 -23.35
C SER A 384 15.59 5.13 -23.62
N LEU A 385 16.50 5.89 -23.01
CA LEU A 385 17.95 5.77 -23.17
C LEU A 385 18.63 4.98 -22.06
N ALA A 386 17.89 4.53 -21.03
CA ALA A 386 18.44 3.75 -19.92
C ALA A 386 19.14 2.46 -20.38
N ALA A 387 20.13 1.96 -19.64
CA ALA A 387 20.89 0.78 -20.05
C ALA A 387 20.00 -0.45 -20.29
N ASP A 388 20.45 -1.38 -21.13
CA ASP A 388 19.76 -2.64 -21.32
C ASP A 388 19.93 -3.53 -20.08
N TYR A 389 18.81 -4.08 -19.61
CA TYR A 389 18.74 -5.00 -18.49
C TYR A 389 18.22 -6.34 -18.98
N GLU A 390 19.08 -7.35 -18.96
CA GLU A 390 18.76 -8.74 -19.29
C GLU A 390 18.33 -9.48 -18.01
N PHE A 391 17.17 -10.14 -18.05
CA PHE A 391 16.62 -10.85 -16.90
C PHE A 391 15.77 -12.06 -17.32
N GLU A 392 15.55 -12.98 -16.38
CA GLU A 392 14.69 -14.15 -16.59
C GLU A 392 13.25 -13.79 -16.22
N MET A 393 12.42 -13.65 -17.24
CA MET A 393 11.01 -13.30 -17.10
C MET A 393 10.15 -14.56 -16.90
N PRO A 394 9.31 -14.62 -15.85
CA PRO A 394 8.31 -15.67 -15.71
C PRO A 394 7.29 -15.65 -16.86
N THR A 395 7.00 -16.82 -17.42
CA THR A 395 5.98 -17.04 -18.46
C THR A 395 4.78 -17.81 -17.90
N GLY A 396 3.74 -18.05 -18.70
CA GLY A 396 2.56 -18.79 -18.26
C GLY A 396 1.47 -17.95 -17.57
N ARG A 397 1.71 -16.65 -17.35
CA ARG A 397 0.74 -15.72 -16.73
C ARG A 397 -0.62 -15.76 -17.42
N ARG A 398 -0.66 -15.86 -18.74
CA ARG A 398 -1.91 -15.86 -19.50
C ARG A 398 -2.74 -17.11 -19.22
N GLU A 399 -2.10 -18.27 -19.18
CA GLU A 399 -2.70 -19.55 -18.82
C GLU A 399 -3.18 -19.55 -17.37
N HIS A 400 -2.38 -18.99 -16.45
CA HIS A 400 -2.74 -18.86 -15.03
C HIS A 400 -3.98 -17.97 -14.85
N LEU A 401 -4.03 -16.82 -15.53
CA LEU A 401 -5.20 -15.95 -15.52
C LEU A 401 -6.43 -16.62 -16.15
N ALA A 402 -6.25 -17.37 -17.23
CA ALA A 402 -7.33 -18.10 -17.87
C ALA A 402 -7.93 -19.14 -16.91
N SER A 403 -7.09 -19.93 -16.24
CA SER A 403 -7.51 -20.91 -15.23
C SER A 403 -8.20 -20.24 -14.05
N TYR A 404 -7.61 -19.17 -13.51
CA TYR A 404 -8.19 -18.40 -12.41
C TYR A 404 -9.60 -17.90 -12.74
N TYR A 405 -9.76 -17.28 -13.92
CA TYR A 405 -11.07 -16.76 -14.31
C TYR A 405 -12.07 -17.89 -14.60
N ASP A 406 -11.64 -19.02 -15.19
CA ASP A 406 -12.50 -20.18 -15.42
C ASP A 406 -13.05 -20.75 -14.09
N ASP A 407 -12.20 -20.83 -13.07
CA ASP A 407 -12.61 -21.22 -11.72
C ASP A 407 -13.56 -20.20 -11.09
N MET A 408 -13.34 -18.90 -11.29
CA MET A 408 -14.28 -17.86 -10.86
C MET A 408 -15.61 -17.95 -11.63
N ALA A 409 -15.59 -18.20 -12.93
CA ALA A 409 -16.79 -18.39 -13.74
C ALA A 409 -17.59 -19.62 -13.26
N THR A 410 -16.91 -20.69 -12.87
CA THR A 410 -17.54 -21.85 -12.22
C THR A 410 -18.23 -21.47 -10.90
N ARG A 411 -17.64 -20.57 -10.11
CA ARG A 411 -18.30 -20.02 -8.90
C ARG A 411 -19.52 -19.18 -9.25
N VAL A 412 -19.45 -18.35 -10.31
CA VAL A 412 -20.59 -17.59 -10.85
C VAL A 412 -21.72 -18.54 -11.23
N THR A 413 -21.44 -19.57 -12.04
CA THR A 413 -22.40 -20.60 -12.45
C THR A 413 -23.04 -21.28 -11.23
N ARG A 414 -22.26 -21.63 -10.22
CA ARG A 414 -22.75 -22.26 -8.99
C ARG A 414 -23.70 -21.36 -8.20
N GLU A 415 -23.39 -20.07 -8.06
CA GLU A 415 -24.27 -19.11 -7.40
C GLU A 415 -25.54 -18.83 -8.23
N ALA A 416 -25.40 -18.75 -9.55
CA ALA A 416 -26.49 -18.57 -10.51
C ALA A 416 -27.49 -19.75 -10.54
N LEU A 417 -27.00 -20.98 -10.36
CA LEU A 417 -27.80 -22.22 -10.38
C LEU A 417 -28.42 -22.60 -9.04
N LYS A 418 -28.30 -21.77 -8.00
CA LYS A 418 -28.85 -22.12 -6.69
C LYS A 418 -30.37 -22.34 -6.75
N PRO A 419 -30.87 -23.49 -6.30
CA PRO A 419 -32.29 -23.85 -6.45
C PRO A 419 -33.22 -22.99 -5.58
N ASN A 420 -32.69 -22.37 -4.53
CA ASN A 420 -33.48 -21.69 -3.50
C ASN A 420 -33.86 -20.24 -3.87
N SER A 421 -33.18 -19.61 -4.83
CA SER A 421 -33.47 -18.23 -5.23
C SER A 421 -32.91 -17.89 -6.61
N VAL A 422 -33.69 -17.14 -7.39
CA VAL A 422 -33.25 -16.55 -8.68
C VAL A 422 -32.57 -15.20 -8.47
N ALA A 423 -32.63 -14.63 -7.26
CA ALA A 423 -32.07 -13.32 -6.96
C ALA A 423 -30.56 -13.19 -7.27
N PRO A 424 -29.70 -14.17 -6.94
CA PRO A 424 -28.27 -14.13 -7.32
C PRO A 424 -28.07 -14.00 -8.83
N TYR A 425 -28.80 -14.81 -9.61
CA TYR A 425 -28.74 -14.79 -11.07
C TYR A 425 -29.16 -13.44 -11.65
N ASP A 426 -30.31 -12.91 -11.22
CA ASP A 426 -30.85 -11.65 -11.76
C ASP A 426 -29.94 -10.46 -11.45
N ILE A 427 -29.33 -10.41 -10.26
CA ILE A 427 -28.34 -9.38 -9.91
C ILE A 427 -27.13 -9.46 -10.83
N LEU A 428 -26.53 -10.64 -10.99
CA LEU A 428 -25.36 -10.83 -11.85
C LEU A 428 -25.66 -10.50 -13.31
N ARG A 429 -26.86 -10.85 -13.79
CA ARG A 429 -27.35 -10.56 -15.14
C ARG A 429 -27.51 -9.07 -15.39
N VAL A 430 -28.06 -8.32 -14.43
CA VAL A 430 -28.20 -6.85 -14.52
C VAL A 430 -26.83 -6.17 -14.51
N VAL A 431 -25.92 -6.56 -13.61
CA VAL A 431 -24.56 -5.99 -13.57
C VAL A 431 -23.83 -6.26 -14.90
N SER A 432 -23.95 -7.49 -15.41
CA SER A 432 -23.31 -7.93 -16.66
C SER A 432 -23.79 -7.13 -17.87
N ARG A 433 -25.12 -6.94 -18.02
CA ARG A 433 -25.72 -6.24 -19.17
C ARG A 433 -25.45 -4.74 -19.21
N ASN A 434 -25.25 -4.11 -18.05
CA ASN A 434 -25.08 -2.66 -17.94
C ASN A 434 -23.61 -2.22 -17.80
N ASP A 435 -22.64 -3.15 -17.91
CA ASP A 435 -21.23 -2.90 -17.59
C ASP A 435 -21.03 -2.30 -16.19
N GLY A 436 -21.89 -2.72 -15.25
CA GLY A 436 -22.01 -2.13 -13.92
C GLY A 436 -23.41 -1.57 -13.64
N ALA A 437 -23.81 -1.57 -12.37
CA ALA A 437 -25.11 -1.05 -11.97
C ALA A 437 -25.05 -0.40 -10.58
N THR A 438 -25.78 0.69 -10.39
CA THR A 438 -26.00 1.26 -9.05
C THR A 438 -26.98 0.41 -8.27
N TYR A 439 -27.05 0.56 -6.94
CA TYR A 439 -28.07 -0.11 -6.14
C TYR A 439 -29.49 0.25 -6.60
N ASP A 440 -29.72 1.49 -7.04
CA ASP A 440 -31.03 1.93 -7.55
C ASP A 440 -31.38 1.19 -8.83
N THR A 441 -30.43 1.11 -9.77
CA THR A 441 -30.58 0.35 -11.02
C THR A 441 -30.84 -1.14 -10.74
N LEU A 442 -30.13 -1.73 -9.77
CA LEU A 442 -30.32 -3.13 -9.39
C LEU A 442 -31.71 -3.38 -8.79
N VAL A 443 -32.18 -2.52 -7.88
CA VAL A 443 -33.52 -2.62 -7.28
C VAL A 443 -34.59 -2.45 -8.34
N GLU A 444 -34.43 -1.45 -9.22
CA GLU A 444 -35.33 -1.19 -10.32
C GLU A 444 -35.41 -2.41 -11.24
N GLN A 445 -34.31 -2.82 -11.88
CA GLN A 445 -34.35 -3.86 -12.92
C GLN A 445 -34.61 -5.27 -12.39
N THR A 446 -34.16 -5.62 -11.18
CA THR A 446 -34.42 -6.95 -10.62
C THR A 446 -35.77 -7.06 -9.90
N GLY A 447 -36.36 -5.93 -9.53
CA GLY A 447 -37.55 -5.89 -8.67
C GLY A 447 -37.31 -6.46 -7.26
N LEU A 448 -36.06 -6.69 -6.84
CA LEU A 448 -35.72 -7.16 -5.49
C LEU A 448 -35.81 -6.04 -4.46
N ALA A 449 -35.85 -6.39 -3.17
CA ALA A 449 -35.77 -5.37 -2.11
C ALA A 449 -34.31 -4.88 -1.99
N ARG A 450 -34.11 -3.60 -1.64
CA ARG A 450 -32.75 -3.02 -1.52
C ARG A 450 -31.87 -3.81 -0.55
N SER A 451 -32.41 -4.27 0.57
CA SER A 451 -31.71 -5.12 1.55
C SER A 451 -31.28 -6.46 0.94
N THR A 452 -32.12 -7.10 0.14
CA THR A 452 -31.79 -8.34 -0.58
C THR A 452 -30.66 -8.13 -1.60
N VAL A 453 -30.70 -7.02 -2.34
CA VAL A 453 -29.61 -6.66 -3.26
C VAL A 453 -28.31 -6.43 -2.49
N ARG A 454 -28.33 -5.65 -1.39
CA ARG A 454 -27.16 -5.41 -0.53
C ARG A 454 -26.56 -6.71 -0.01
N TYR A 455 -27.39 -7.61 0.53
CA TYR A 455 -26.95 -8.91 1.04
C TYR A 455 -26.22 -9.72 -0.03
N HIS A 456 -26.79 -9.85 -1.21
CA HIS A 456 -26.16 -10.63 -2.29
C HIS A 456 -24.91 -9.95 -2.86
N VAL A 457 -24.92 -8.62 -3.03
CA VAL A 457 -23.73 -7.88 -3.49
C VAL A 457 -22.57 -8.04 -2.50
N ALA A 458 -22.81 -7.93 -1.19
CA ALA A 458 -21.78 -8.15 -0.18
C ALA A 458 -21.23 -9.58 -0.22
N ARG A 459 -22.11 -10.57 -0.34
CA ARG A 459 -21.73 -11.98 -0.51
C ARG A 459 -20.89 -12.21 -1.78
N PHE A 460 -21.25 -11.59 -2.90
CA PHE A 460 -20.49 -11.70 -4.14
C PHE A 460 -19.12 -11.04 -4.04
N GLU A 461 -19.01 -9.95 -3.30
CA GLU A 461 -17.74 -9.29 -3.01
C GLU A 461 -16.83 -10.14 -2.12
N GLU A 462 -17.38 -10.78 -1.08
CA GLU A 462 -16.65 -11.76 -0.27
C GLU A 462 -16.14 -12.95 -1.09
N GLN A 463 -16.86 -13.32 -2.15
CA GLN A 463 -16.48 -14.41 -3.05
C GLN A 463 -15.56 -13.99 -4.20
N GLY A 464 -15.23 -12.69 -4.33
CA GLY A 464 -14.39 -12.15 -5.41
C GLY A 464 -15.10 -12.02 -6.77
N ILE A 465 -16.43 -12.06 -6.81
CA ILE A 465 -17.20 -12.00 -8.07
C ILE A 465 -17.49 -10.55 -8.48
N LEU A 466 -17.94 -9.72 -7.52
CA LEU A 466 -18.30 -8.32 -7.74
C LEU A 466 -17.47 -7.39 -6.84
N LYS A 467 -17.36 -6.12 -7.20
CA LYS A 467 -16.79 -5.06 -6.37
C LYS A 467 -17.60 -3.77 -6.45
N ARG A 468 -17.43 -2.92 -5.44
CA ARG A 468 -18.12 -1.62 -5.29
C ARG A 468 -17.16 -0.47 -5.58
N LEU A 469 -17.50 0.38 -6.55
CA LEU A 469 -16.72 1.55 -6.96
C LEU A 469 -17.38 2.86 -6.52
N SER A 470 -16.59 3.74 -5.89
CA SER A 470 -16.87 5.17 -5.63
C SER A 470 -18.22 5.53 -4.96
N ASN A 471 -18.56 6.82 -4.96
CA ASN A 471 -19.85 7.42 -4.66
C ASN A 471 -20.32 8.22 -5.90
N PRO A 472 -21.50 7.94 -6.48
CA PRO A 472 -22.47 6.91 -6.06
C PRO A 472 -21.90 5.50 -6.25
N VAL A 473 -22.36 4.55 -5.42
CA VAL A 473 -21.82 3.18 -5.42
C VAL A 473 -22.22 2.46 -6.72
N LEU A 474 -21.22 2.21 -7.55
CA LEU A 474 -21.35 1.41 -8.77
C LEU A 474 -20.86 -0.02 -8.50
N VAL A 475 -21.73 -1.00 -8.65
CA VAL A 475 -21.40 -2.43 -8.53
C VAL A 475 -20.96 -2.94 -9.89
N VAL A 476 -19.77 -3.50 -9.99
CA VAL A 476 -19.20 -4.07 -11.22
C VAL A 476 -18.62 -5.46 -10.95
N PHE A 477 -18.35 -6.24 -12.00
CA PHE A 477 -17.50 -7.43 -11.85
C PHE A 477 -16.09 -7.03 -11.42
N ASP A 478 -15.43 -7.94 -10.70
CA ASP A 478 -14.09 -7.67 -10.17
C ASP A 478 -13.07 -7.38 -11.28
N SER A 479 -13.18 -8.08 -12.42
CA SER A 479 -12.43 -7.82 -13.64
C SER A 479 -13.32 -7.88 -14.89
N ARG A 480 -12.89 -7.22 -15.97
CA ARG A 480 -13.56 -7.33 -17.28
C ARG A 480 -13.48 -8.75 -17.86
N ALA A 481 -12.39 -9.47 -17.60
CA ALA A 481 -12.24 -10.85 -18.05
C ALA A 481 -13.26 -11.76 -17.38
N LEU A 482 -13.46 -11.60 -16.05
CA LEU A 482 -14.50 -12.30 -15.32
C LEU A 482 -15.88 -11.91 -15.83
N GLN A 483 -16.15 -10.63 -16.11
CA GLN A 483 -17.43 -10.21 -16.68
C GLN A 483 -17.72 -10.95 -17.99
N GLN A 484 -16.74 -11.04 -18.90
CA GLN A 484 -16.91 -11.71 -20.18
C GLN A 484 -17.23 -13.19 -20.02
N GLN A 485 -16.50 -13.90 -19.15
CA GLN A 485 -16.78 -15.31 -18.87
C GLN A 485 -18.08 -15.49 -18.08
N ALA A 486 -18.43 -14.55 -17.21
CA ALA A 486 -19.69 -14.57 -16.47
C ALA A 486 -20.89 -14.41 -17.39
N VAL A 487 -20.79 -13.66 -18.50
CA VAL A 487 -21.86 -13.59 -19.52
C VAL A 487 -22.16 -14.99 -20.05
N ASP A 488 -21.12 -15.69 -20.52
CA ASP A 488 -21.24 -17.04 -21.07
C ASP A 488 -21.77 -18.02 -20.02
N ALA A 489 -21.23 -17.97 -18.80
CA ALA A 489 -21.67 -18.77 -17.66
C ALA A 489 -23.15 -18.52 -17.27
N LEU A 490 -23.62 -17.27 -17.31
CA LEU A 490 -25.02 -16.93 -17.02
C LEU A 490 -25.96 -17.37 -18.15
N ASP A 491 -25.52 -17.29 -19.41
CA ASP A 491 -26.29 -17.81 -20.55
C ASP A 491 -26.43 -19.34 -20.46
N ASP A 492 -25.36 -20.05 -20.08
CA ASP A 492 -25.39 -21.50 -19.87
C ASP A 492 -26.19 -21.90 -18.64
N ALA A 493 -26.15 -21.11 -17.57
CA ALA A 493 -26.91 -21.39 -16.34
C ALA A 493 -28.43 -21.32 -16.57
N ARG A 494 -28.90 -20.42 -17.44
CA ARG A 494 -30.31 -20.32 -17.83
C ARG A 494 -30.46 -20.05 -19.33
N PRO A 495 -30.33 -21.10 -20.16
CA PRO A 495 -30.38 -20.95 -21.61
C PRO A 495 -31.72 -20.37 -22.07
N GLY A 496 -31.67 -19.30 -22.85
CA GLY A 496 -32.85 -18.66 -23.41
C GLY A 496 -33.56 -17.66 -22.49
N ASP A 497 -33.02 -17.36 -21.30
CA ASP A 497 -33.56 -16.30 -20.43
C ASP A 497 -33.25 -14.90 -21.01
N THR A 498 -34.32 -14.20 -21.40
CA THR A 498 -34.26 -12.92 -22.12
C THR A 498 -34.29 -11.71 -21.19
N ALA A 499 -34.36 -10.50 -21.74
CA ALA A 499 -34.63 -9.31 -20.94
C ALA A 499 -36.08 -9.27 -20.45
N ASP A 500 -37.01 -9.68 -21.32
CA ASP A 500 -38.44 -9.73 -21.01
C ASP A 500 -38.73 -10.70 -19.85
N ASP A 501 -38.05 -11.85 -19.80
CA ASP A 501 -38.19 -12.81 -18.69
C ASP A 501 -37.71 -12.24 -17.34
N LEU A 502 -36.70 -11.38 -17.36
CA LEU A 502 -36.20 -10.67 -16.17
C LEU A 502 -37.22 -9.61 -15.72
N ASP A 503 -37.74 -8.84 -16.67
CA ASP A 503 -38.74 -7.79 -16.40
C ASP A 503 -40.04 -8.39 -15.84
N GLU A 504 -40.51 -9.51 -16.41
CA GLU A 504 -41.67 -10.26 -15.89
C GLU A 504 -41.44 -10.73 -14.45
N ARG A 505 -40.24 -11.24 -14.12
CA ARG A 505 -39.89 -11.62 -12.74
C ARG A 505 -39.84 -10.40 -11.82
N ALA A 506 -39.32 -9.28 -12.29
CA ALA A 506 -39.27 -8.05 -11.53
C ALA A 506 -40.68 -7.53 -11.21
N ASP A 507 -41.58 -7.53 -12.19
CA ASP A 507 -42.98 -7.16 -12.02
C ASP A 507 -43.71 -8.08 -11.04
N GLN A 508 -43.57 -9.41 -11.19
CA GLN A 508 -44.16 -10.37 -10.26
C GLN A 508 -43.69 -10.16 -8.81
N ARG A 509 -42.43 -9.77 -8.60
CA ARG A 509 -41.89 -9.44 -7.27
C ARG A 509 -42.48 -8.15 -6.71
N ARG A 510 -42.64 -7.12 -7.56
CA ARG A 510 -43.29 -5.84 -7.17
C ARG A 510 -44.75 -6.09 -6.81
N GLU A 511 -45.49 -6.79 -7.66
CA GLU A 511 -46.89 -7.14 -7.41
C GLU A 511 -47.08 -7.96 -6.13
N ARG A 512 -46.19 -8.92 -5.86
CA ARG A 512 -46.26 -9.71 -4.61
C ARG A 512 -46.07 -8.83 -3.38
N ARG A 513 -45.11 -7.89 -3.41
CA ARG A 513 -44.92 -6.95 -2.31
C ARG A 513 -46.11 -6.02 -2.13
N ASP A 514 -46.65 -5.49 -3.24
CA ASP A 514 -47.85 -4.66 -3.19
C ASP A 514 -49.05 -5.43 -2.60
N GLN A 515 -49.17 -6.73 -2.91
CA GLN A 515 -50.18 -7.60 -2.33
C GLN A 515 -49.94 -7.87 -0.84
N ASP A 516 -48.70 -8.16 -0.44
CA ASP A 516 -48.33 -8.40 0.97
C ASP A 516 -48.52 -7.13 1.81
N ASP A 517 -48.17 -5.95 1.29
CA ASP A 517 -48.36 -4.67 1.97
C ASP A 517 -49.85 -4.29 2.05
N ARG A 518 -50.65 -4.59 1.02
CA ARG A 518 -52.11 -4.46 1.09
C ARG A 518 -52.73 -5.43 2.09
N ALA A 519 -52.25 -6.67 2.16
CA ALA A 519 -52.73 -7.66 3.11
C ALA A 519 -52.40 -7.25 4.56
N ARG A 520 -51.21 -6.68 4.80
CA ARG A 520 -50.83 -6.10 6.10
C ARG A 520 -51.69 -4.89 6.48
N ARG A 521 -52.12 -4.09 5.50
CA ARG A 521 -53.06 -2.97 5.72
C ARG A 521 -54.50 -3.44 6.02
N ASP A 522 -54.90 -4.62 5.54
CA ASP A 522 -56.26 -5.18 5.72
C ASP A 522 -56.41 -6.04 7.00
N ASP A 523 -55.30 -6.47 7.62
CA ASP A 523 -55.23 -7.20 8.91
C ASP A 523 -55.37 -6.29 10.15
N GLY A 524 -55.69 -5.00 9.98
CA GLY A 524 -56.19 -4.17 11.08
C GLY A 524 -55.28 -4.02 12.32
N THR A 525 -53.98 -4.29 12.20
CA THR A 525 -53.02 -3.86 13.23
C THR A 525 -52.61 -2.44 12.89
N PHE A 526 -53.51 -1.53 13.28
CA PHE A 526 -53.30 -0.09 13.25
C PHE A 526 -52.32 0.24 14.38
N ASP A 527 -51.04 0.41 14.06
CA ASP A 527 -50.29 1.50 14.66
C ASP A 527 -50.05 2.50 13.55
N SER A 528 -50.92 3.50 13.55
CA SER A 528 -50.91 4.65 12.66
C SER A 528 -49.74 5.54 12.98
N GLU A 529 -48.82 5.67 12.02
CA GLU A 529 -48.24 6.97 11.67
C GLU A 529 -48.25 7.07 10.14
N ASP A 530 -49.41 7.48 9.60
CA ASP A 530 -49.49 8.11 8.29
C ASP A 530 -48.98 9.55 8.45
N ASP A 531 -47.96 9.93 7.66
CA ASP A 531 -47.89 11.20 6.91
C ASP A 531 -46.45 11.45 6.44
N GLN A 532 -46.13 11.16 5.16
CA GLN A 532 -45.59 12.15 4.21
C GLN A 532 -45.06 11.49 2.92
N ASP A 533 -45.94 11.44 1.92
CA ASP A 533 -45.56 11.59 0.52
C ASP A 533 -45.50 13.11 0.23
N ASP A 534 -44.45 13.79 0.70
CA ASP A 534 -44.04 15.12 0.21
C ASP A 534 -42.66 15.55 0.74
N GLU A 535 -41.54 14.93 0.31
CA GLU A 535 -40.21 15.55 0.53
C GLU A 535 -39.12 15.03 -0.43
N ARG A 536 -39.08 15.60 -1.64
CA ARG A 536 -37.78 15.80 -2.29
C ARG A 536 -36.94 16.70 -1.38
N SER A 537 -35.93 16.12 -0.72
CA SER A 537 -34.84 16.78 0.04
C SER A 537 -35.17 17.39 1.41
N ARG A 538 -35.23 16.56 2.46
CA ARG A 538 -34.95 17.03 3.84
C ARG A 538 -33.90 16.14 4.48
N PHE A 539 -32.65 16.55 4.37
CA PHE A 539 -31.59 15.96 5.18
C PHE A 539 -31.79 16.41 6.63
N GLU A 540 -31.83 15.45 7.55
CA GLU A 540 -31.87 15.71 8.98
C GLU A 540 -30.46 15.67 9.60
N TYR A 541 -30.28 16.35 10.72
CA TYR A 541 -29.03 16.26 11.46
C TYR A 541 -29.00 14.95 12.25
N LEU A 542 -27.85 14.29 12.34
CA LEU A 542 -27.72 13.07 13.14
C LEU A 542 -28.18 13.28 14.60
N SER A 543 -28.03 14.48 15.15
CA SER A 543 -28.50 14.84 16.49
C SER A 543 -30.03 14.91 16.66
N SER A 544 -30.80 14.98 15.57
CA SER A 544 -32.27 14.92 15.61
C SER A 544 -32.81 13.51 15.45
N LEU A 545 -31.97 12.58 14.96
CA LEU A 545 -32.26 11.15 14.96
C LEU A 545 -31.93 10.58 16.35
N ASP A 546 -32.75 9.67 16.86
CA ASP A 546 -32.43 8.92 18.10
C ASP A 546 -31.37 7.83 17.80
N MET A 547 -30.23 8.26 17.26
CA MET A 547 -29.15 7.42 16.75
C MET A 547 -27.79 8.02 17.11
N THR A 548 -26.86 7.17 17.51
CA THR A 548 -25.45 7.57 17.73
C THR A 548 -24.64 7.53 16.43
N PRO A 549 -23.43 8.13 16.38
CA PRO A 549 -22.50 7.93 15.26
C PRO A 549 -22.10 6.47 15.06
N GLU A 550 -22.01 5.68 16.13
CA GLU A 550 -21.80 4.23 16.01
C GLU A 550 -23.01 3.54 15.38
N ASP A 551 -24.24 3.91 15.75
CA ASP A 551 -25.45 3.38 15.13
C ASP A 551 -25.54 3.78 13.66
N LEU A 552 -25.22 5.03 13.31
CA LEU A 552 -25.13 5.48 11.92
C LEU A 552 -24.08 4.67 11.14
N PHE A 553 -22.93 4.39 11.74
CA PHE A 553 -21.92 3.55 11.13
C PHE A 553 -22.44 2.14 10.89
N VAL A 554 -23.17 1.56 11.85
CA VAL A 554 -23.81 0.24 11.70
C VAL A 554 -24.87 0.28 10.59
N GLU A 555 -25.74 1.28 10.60
CA GLU A 555 -26.82 1.45 9.63
C GLU A 555 -26.31 1.64 8.19
N VAL A 556 -25.18 2.33 8.02
CA VAL A 556 -24.56 2.56 6.71
C VAL A 556 -23.67 1.38 6.28
N SER A 557 -22.94 0.77 7.21
CA SER A 557 -21.84 -0.17 6.89
C SER A 557 -22.24 -1.65 6.93
N THR A 558 -23.37 -2.01 7.53
CA THR A 558 -23.79 -3.41 7.68
C THR A 558 -24.84 -3.84 6.65
N SER A 559 -25.06 -5.16 6.52
CA SER A 559 -26.08 -5.75 5.63
C SER A 559 -27.51 -5.50 6.11
N ASP A 560 -27.68 -5.24 7.41
CA ASP A 560 -28.98 -5.15 8.07
C ASP A 560 -29.46 -3.69 8.22
N GLY A 561 -28.57 -2.74 7.94
CA GLY A 561 -28.85 -1.31 8.06
C GLY A 561 -29.73 -0.76 6.94
N VAL A 562 -30.58 0.21 7.31
CA VAL A 562 -31.60 0.82 6.44
C VAL A 562 -31.06 1.99 5.62
N LEU A 563 -29.93 2.58 6.03
CA LEU A 563 -29.32 3.75 5.39
C LEU A 563 -28.23 3.35 4.38
N ALA A 564 -28.16 4.06 3.25
CA ALA A 564 -27.09 3.97 2.26
C ALA A 564 -26.06 5.10 2.46
N PRO A 565 -24.84 4.96 1.91
CA PRO A 565 -23.86 6.06 1.90
C PRO A 565 -24.40 7.35 1.27
N ASP A 566 -25.33 7.25 0.32
CA ASP A 566 -25.94 8.41 -0.37
C ASP A 566 -27.05 9.09 0.47
N ASP A 567 -27.53 8.40 1.50
CA ASP A 567 -28.47 8.94 2.49
C ASP A 567 -27.76 9.74 3.58
N VAL A 568 -26.41 9.74 3.58
CA VAL A 568 -25.58 10.46 4.54
C VAL A 568 -24.80 11.57 3.86
N ARG A 569 -25.00 12.80 4.34
CA ARG A 569 -24.19 13.96 3.93
C ARG A 569 -23.33 14.45 5.08
N VAL A 570 -22.02 14.40 4.88
CA VAL A 570 -21.06 15.03 5.79
C VAL A 570 -20.81 16.46 5.34
N ARG A 571 -21.31 17.44 6.08
CA ARG A 571 -21.01 18.86 5.83
C ARG A 571 -19.69 19.22 6.51
N LEU A 572 -18.62 19.30 5.72
CA LEU A 572 -17.32 19.83 6.14
C LEU A 572 -17.34 21.37 6.13
N ASP A 573 -18.16 21.99 6.97
CA ASP A 573 -18.00 23.44 7.18
C ASP A 573 -16.72 23.68 8.00
N PRO A 574 -15.83 24.62 7.61
CA PRO A 574 -14.77 25.06 8.49
C PRO A 574 -15.42 25.68 9.73
N ILE A 575 -15.24 25.04 10.89
CA ILE A 575 -15.69 25.59 12.18
C ILE A 575 -15.21 27.04 12.25
N PRO A 576 -16.11 28.05 12.27
CA PRO A 576 -15.69 29.43 12.40
C PRO A 576 -14.86 29.57 13.67
N LYS A 577 -13.69 30.21 13.57
CA LYS A 577 -12.68 30.32 14.64
C LYS A 577 -13.22 30.71 16.03
N ARG A 578 -14.43 31.28 16.10
CA ARG A 578 -15.12 31.68 17.35
C ARG A 578 -15.69 30.54 18.20
N TYR A 579 -15.75 29.30 17.71
CA TYR A 579 -16.26 28.14 18.48
C TYR A 579 -15.19 27.13 18.91
N ARG A 580 -13.90 27.43 18.69
CA ARG A 580 -12.79 26.63 19.25
C ARG A 580 -12.43 27.16 20.63
N PHE A 581 -13.28 26.97 21.64
CA PHE A 581 -12.87 26.92 23.05
C PHE A 581 -13.91 26.15 23.87
N GLY A 582 -13.41 25.11 24.54
CA GLY A 582 -14.08 24.18 25.43
C GLY A 582 -13.05 23.14 25.84
#